data_AF-A0A7Z8VGB0-F1
#
_entry.id   AF-A0A7Z8VGB0-F1
#
_cell.length_a   1.000
_cell.length_b   1.000
_cell.length_c   1.000
_cell.angle_alpha   90.00
_cell.angle_beta   90.00
_cell.angle_gamma   90.00
#
_symmetry.space_group_name_H-M   'P 1'
#
loop_
_entity.id
_entity.type
_entity.pdbx_description
1 polymer ?
#
loop_
_entity_poly.entity_id
_entity_poly.type
_entity_poly.pdbx_seq_one_letter_code
_entity_poly.pdbx_strand_id
1 'polypeptide(L)'
;MSQSARKGVASEFLTNIVSESPFKKVVENKSNRQAHQELVLRHMAFVLFEVDDYKSSLPKFLDSAMIELGKLEDSHLETLRNNFLDAMKVAFDIFGKDTFKRSLAAPTGNKVVNKPLFEAISVSFASINNSERQRLVECKVDFKESLKLMLKETKFVNSITRSTANTESVLTRFKMVRDLIENQLVKDLV
;
A
#
# COMPACT_ATOMS: atom_id res chain seq x y z
N MET A 1 -20.24 9.05 23.92
CA MET A 1 -19.41 10.26 23.96
C MET A 1 -18.86 10.48 22.57
N SER A 2 -19.14 11.62 21.94
CA SER A 2 -18.58 11.97 20.63
C SER A 2 -17.09 12.25 20.80
N GLN A 3 -16.22 11.33 20.40
CA GLN A 3 -14.80 11.64 20.24
C GLN A 3 -14.67 12.54 19.01
N SER A 4 -14.63 13.84 19.25
CA SER A 4 -14.24 14.83 18.25
C SER A 4 -12.79 14.56 17.83
N ALA A 5 -12.51 14.58 16.53
CA ALA A 5 -11.16 14.37 16.01
C ALA A 5 -10.20 15.44 16.54
N ARG A 6 -9.01 15.02 17.02
CA ARG A 6 -7.94 15.91 17.47
C ARG A 6 -7.39 16.67 16.26
N LYS A 7 -7.56 18.00 16.26
CA LYS A 7 -7.15 18.85 15.14
C LYS A 7 -5.63 18.75 14.92
N GLY A 8 -5.20 18.50 13.68
CA GLY A 8 -3.79 18.48 13.28
C GLY A 8 -3.09 17.12 13.41
N VAL A 9 -3.54 16.24 14.31
CA VAL A 9 -2.89 14.94 14.59
C VAL A 9 -2.72 14.09 13.33
N ALA A 10 -3.79 13.91 12.55
CA ALA A 10 -3.71 13.11 11.33
C ALA A 10 -2.72 13.70 10.30
N SER A 11 -2.67 15.02 10.15
CA SER A 11 -1.75 15.67 9.21
C SER A 11 -0.29 15.57 9.67
N GLU A 12 -0.05 15.72 10.97
CA GLU A 12 1.27 15.54 11.58
C GLU A 12 1.75 14.09 11.44
N PHE A 13 0.88 13.13 11.75
CA PHE A 13 1.13 11.70 11.57
C PHE A 13 1.61 11.36 10.14
N LEU A 14 0.87 11.81 9.12
CA LEU A 14 1.25 11.59 7.73
C LEU A 14 2.57 12.29 7.37
N THR A 15 2.81 13.49 7.91
CA THR A 15 4.05 14.26 7.68
C THR A 15 5.27 13.54 8.25
N ASN A 16 5.13 12.98 9.45
CA ASN A 16 6.19 12.24 10.11
C ASN A 16 6.53 10.98 9.31
N ILE A 17 5.53 10.20 8.88
CA ILE A 17 5.75 8.99 8.07
C ILE A 17 6.46 9.29 6.74
N VAL A 18 6.06 10.35 6.03
CA VAL A 18 6.72 10.74 4.76
C VAL A 18 8.20 11.10 4.95
N SER A 19 8.58 11.47 6.18
CA SER A 19 9.96 11.79 6.54
C SER A 19 10.82 10.55 6.88
N GLU A 20 10.21 9.38 7.03
CA GLU A 20 10.87 8.15 7.45
C GLU A 20 11.72 7.52 6.34
N SER A 21 12.85 6.93 6.74
CA SER A 21 13.81 6.32 5.81
C SER A 21 13.20 5.17 4.98
N PRO A 22 12.46 4.19 5.56
CA PRO A 22 11.82 3.14 4.78
C PRO A 22 10.90 3.65 3.67
N PHE A 23 10.08 4.67 3.95
CA PHE A 23 9.20 5.27 2.96
C PHE A 23 9.99 5.98 1.85
N LYS A 24 10.99 6.77 2.22
CA LYS A 24 11.85 7.50 1.26
C LYS A 24 12.61 6.57 0.32
N LYS A 25 12.95 5.35 0.75
CA LYS A 25 13.62 4.34 -0.10
C LYS A 25 12.73 3.82 -1.23
N VAL A 26 11.42 3.71 -1.00
CA VAL A 26 10.47 3.19 -1.99
C VAL A 26 9.78 4.29 -2.81
N VAL A 27 9.72 5.52 -2.29
CA VAL A 27 9.19 6.69 -2.98
C VAL A 27 10.32 7.69 -3.27
N GLU A 28 11.04 7.46 -4.37
CA GLU A 28 12.13 8.33 -4.84
C GLU A 28 11.56 9.54 -5.61
N ASN A 29 11.05 10.56 -4.92
CA ASN A 29 10.87 11.88 -5.50
C ASN A 29 10.98 12.95 -4.41
N LYS A 30 11.64 14.09 -4.64
CA LYS A 30 11.94 15.06 -3.57
C LYS A 30 10.90 16.17 -3.39
N SER A 31 9.97 16.35 -4.34
CA SER A 31 9.26 17.63 -4.47
C SER A 31 7.73 17.59 -4.42
N ASN A 32 7.10 16.49 -3.98
CA ASN A 32 5.64 16.46 -3.85
C ASN A 32 5.15 15.88 -2.51
N ARG A 33 5.33 16.64 -1.43
CA ARG A 33 4.87 16.30 -0.08
C ARG A 33 3.41 15.87 -0.05
N GLN A 34 2.53 16.60 -0.75
CA GLN A 34 1.10 16.31 -0.77
C GLN A 34 0.81 14.95 -1.43
N ALA A 35 1.45 14.65 -2.56
CA ALA A 35 1.28 13.35 -3.22
C ALA A 35 1.80 12.19 -2.35
N HIS A 36 2.87 12.41 -1.57
CA HIS A 36 3.38 11.39 -0.64
C HIS A 36 2.44 11.18 0.55
N GLN A 37 1.92 12.26 1.13
CA GLN A 37 0.92 12.17 2.18
C GLN A 37 -0.35 11.47 1.67
N GLU A 38 -0.75 11.68 0.42
CA GLU A 38 -1.87 10.95 -0.19
C GLU A 38 -1.56 9.44 -0.33
N LEU A 39 -0.33 9.05 -0.66
CA LEU A 39 0.05 7.62 -0.68
C LEU A 39 -0.10 6.98 0.70
N VAL A 40 0.45 7.63 1.74
CA VAL A 40 0.34 7.15 3.11
C VAL A 40 -1.13 7.14 3.55
N LEU A 41 -1.90 8.18 3.25
CA LEU A 41 -3.32 8.26 3.60
C LEU A 41 -4.16 7.19 2.91
N ARG A 42 -3.89 6.87 1.64
CA ARG A 42 -4.54 5.74 0.95
C ARG A 42 -4.27 4.43 1.67
N HIS A 43 -3.02 4.17 2.06
CA HIS A 43 -2.68 2.98 2.85
C HIS A 43 -3.49 2.96 4.16
N MET A 44 -3.44 4.03 4.94
CA MET A 44 -4.14 4.09 6.23
C MET A 44 -5.64 3.91 6.06
N ALA A 45 -6.25 4.50 5.04
CA ALA A 45 -7.68 4.36 4.77
C ALA A 45 -8.08 2.89 4.54
N PHE A 46 -7.31 2.14 3.77
CA PHE A 46 -7.58 0.72 3.51
C PHE A 46 -7.14 -0.24 4.63
N VAL A 47 -6.41 0.25 5.63
CA VAL A 47 -6.12 -0.50 6.87
C VAL A 47 -7.20 -0.23 7.92
N LEU A 48 -7.69 1.01 8.01
CA LEU A 48 -8.73 1.41 8.96
C LEU A 48 -10.13 0.95 8.54
N PHE A 49 -10.35 0.88 7.24
CA PHE A 49 -11.61 0.44 6.65
C PHE A 49 -11.34 -0.77 5.78
N GLU A 50 -12.15 -1.81 5.95
CA GLU A 50 -12.04 -3.01 5.12
C GLU A 50 -12.22 -2.65 3.64
N VAL A 51 -11.49 -3.34 2.77
CA VAL A 51 -11.52 -3.07 1.32
C VAL A 51 -12.94 -3.27 0.77
N ASP A 52 -13.70 -4.19 1.35
CA ASP A 52 -15.09 -4.50 0.97
C ASP A 52 -16.08 -3.38 1.35
N ASP A 53 -15.71 -2.50 2.28
CA ASP A 53 -16.49 -1.32 2.66
C ASP A 53 -16.30 -0.14 1.69
N TYR A 54 -15.36 -0.24 0.73
CA TYR A 54 -15.11 0.82 -0.24
C TYR A 54 -16.28 1.01 -1.21
N LYS A 55 -17.13 1.98 -0.87
CA LYS A 55 -18.23 2.46 -1.71
C LYS A 55 -17.76 3.71 -2.42
N SER A 56 -17.63 3.59 -3.75
CA SER A 56 -17.14 4.60 -4.69
C SER A 56 -17.11 6.05 -4.19
N SER A 57 -15.92 6.65 -4.20
CA SER A 57 -15.57 8.07 -4.02
C SER A 57 -14.31 8.11 -3.16
N LEU A 58 -13.15 7.98 -3.81
CA LEU A 58 -11.88 7.97 -3.11
C LEU A 58 -11.67 9.22 -2.24
N PRO A 59 -12.01 10.45 -2.67
CA PRO A 59 -11.87 11.62 -1.80
C PRO A 59 -12.63 11.49 -0.47
N LYS A 60 -13.90 11.08 -0.51
CA LYS A 60 -14.70 10.88 0.71
C LYS A 60 -14.12 9.78 1.61
N PHE A 61 -13.60 8.71 1.00
CA PHE A 61 -12.95 7.63 1.72
C PHE A 61 -11.70 8.11 2.47
N LEU A 62 -10.86 8.92 1.81
CA LEU A 62 -9.67 9.51 2.43
C LEU A 62 -10.02 10.56 3.48
N ASP A 63 -11.08 11.35 3.29
CA ASP A 63 -11.57 12.32 4.29
C ASP A 63 -12.04 11.61 5.57
N SER A 64 -12.76 10.49 5.43
CA SER A 64 -13.14 9.64 6.57
C SER A 64 -11.92 9.10 7.31
N ALA A 65 -10.88 8.67 6.59
CA ALA A 65 -9.65 8.17 7.18
C ALA A 65 -8.90 9.27 7.96
N MET A 66 -8.86 10.50 7.44
CA MET A 66 -8.29 11.66 8.15
C MET A 66 -9.01 11.93 9.47
N ILE A 67 -10.34 11.85 9.48
CA ILE A 67 -11.14 12.02 10.70
C ILE A 67 -10.81 10.91 11.70
N GLU A 68 -10.75 9.66 11.23
CA GLU A 68 -10.52 8.51 12.10
C GLU A 68 -9.12 8.50 12.70
N LEU A 69 -8.09 8.77 11.90
CA LEU A 69 -6.71 8.96 12.39
C LEU A 69 -6.63 10.05 13.47
N GLY A 70 -7.45 11.10 13.37
CA GLY A 70 -7.50 12.16 14.39
C GLY A 70 -8.10 11.73 15.72
N LYS A 71 -8.84 10.61 15.78
CA LYS A 71 -9.46 10.10 17.02
C LYS A 71 -8.62 9.03 17.72
N LEU A 72 -7.80 8.30 16.97
CA LEU A 72 -6.97 7.23 17.51
C LEU A 72 -6.03 7.73 18.60
N GLU A 73 -5.76 6.91 19.59
CA GLU A 73 -4.73 7.15 20.60
C GLU A 73 -3.32 6.98 20.00
N ASP A 74 -2.33 7.59 20.64
CA ASP A 74 -0.95 7.61 20.14
C ASP A 74 -0.35 6.19 20.04
N SER A 75 -0.74 5.27 20.92
CA SER A 75 -0.35 3.85 20.86
C SER A 75 -0.84 3.14 19.58
N HIS A 76 -2.07 3.44 19.15
CA HIS A 76 -2.64 2.91 17.92
C HIS A 76 -2.00 3.54 16.68
N LEU A 77 -1.72 4.85 16.72
CA LEU A 77 -0.97 5.53 15.66
C LEU A 77 0.44 4.94 15.51
N GLU A 78 1.15 4.67 16.60
CA GLU A 78 2.46 4.03 16.55
C GLU A 78 2.38 2.61 15.98
N THR A 79 1.32 1.85 16.30
CA THR A 79 1.10 0.52 15.71
C THR A 79 0.91 0.60 14.19
N LEU A 80 0.07 1.52 13.72
CA LEU A 80 -0.15 1.76 12.29
C LEU A 80 1.14 2.20 11.58
N ARG A 81 1.90 3.12 12.20
CA ARG A 81 3.18 3.59 11.70
C ARG A 81 4.17 2.44 11.55
N ASN A 82 4.38 1.64 12.60
CA ASN A 82 5.34 0.54 12.58
C ASN A 82 4.97 -0.52 11.55
N ASN A 83 3.69 -0.94 11.50
CA ASN A 83 3.20 -1.90 10.52
C ASN A 83 3.40 -1.41 9.08
N PHE A 84 3.11 -0.14 8.82
CA PHE A 84 3.33 0.49 7.51
C PHE A 84 4.81 0.51 7.14
N LEU A 85 5.69 0.96 8.05
CA LEU A 85 7.12 1.05 7.78
C LEU A 85 7.74 -0.33 7.52
N ASP A 86 7.28 -1.37 8.22
CA ASP A 86 7.73 -2.74 7.98
C ASP A 86 7.24 -3.26 6.62
N ALA A 87 6.01 -2.93 6.21
CA ALA A 87 5.55 -3.22 4.84
C ALA A 87 6.39 -2.51 3.77
N MET A 88 6.84 -1.27 4.02
CA MET A 88 7.75 -0.56 3.12
C MET A 88 9.13 -1.22 3.03
N LYS A 89 9.67 -1.72 4.16
CA LYS A 89 10.94 -2.47 4.18
C LYS A 89 10.83 -3.73 3.34
N VAL A 90 9.80 -4.56 3.56
CA VAL A 90 9.53 -5.77 2.77
C VAL A 90 9.42 -5.45 1.28
N ALA A 91 8.66 -4.42 0.93
CA ALA A 91 8.50 -4.01 -0.46
C ALA A 91 9.82 -3.56 -1.10
N PHE A 92 10.70 -2.90 -0.35
CA PHE A 92 12.03 -2.56 -0.83
C PHE A 92 12.93 -3.80 -0.97
N ASP A 93 12.92 -4.71 -0.01
CA ASP A 93 13.77 -5.91 -0.02
C ASP A 93 13.44 -6.87 -1.17
N ILE A 94 12.17 -6.92 -1.58
CA ILE A 94 11.70 -7.71 -2.72
C ILE A 94 11.95 -6.97 -4.04
N PHE A 95 11.50 -5.72 -4.17
CA PHE A 95 11.40 -5.05 -5.46
C PHE A 95 12.54 -4.07 -5.76
N GLY A 96 13.30 -3.64 -4.75
CA GLY A 96 14.40 -2.69 -4.87
C GLY A 96 13.94 -1.31 -5.34
N LYS A 97 14.60 -0.75 -6.36
CA LYS A 97 14.28 0.60 -6.85
C LYS A 97 12.98 0.68 -7.66
N ASP A 98 12.47 -0.45 -8.13
CA ASP A 98 11.25 -0.52 -8.95
C ASP A 98 9.97 -0.70 -8.11
N THR A 99 10.06 -0.62 -6.78
CA THR A 99 8.91 -0.77 -5.88
C THR A 99 7.76 0.18 -6.27
N PHE A 100 6.56 -0.39 -6.41
CA PHE A 100 5.31 0.31 -6.77
C PHE A 100 5.31 0.99 -8.14
N LYS A 101 6.26 0.67 -9.03
CA LYS A 101 6.37 1.24 -10.37
C LYS A 101 5.99 0.21 -11.43
N ARG A 102 5.39 0.66 -12.53
CA ARG A 102 5.12 -0.22 -13.67
C ARG A 102 6.38 -0.63 -14.42
N SER A 103 7.49 0.10 -14.23
CA SER A 103 8.81 -0.27 -14.74
C SER A 103 9.28 -1.66 -14.27
N LEU A 104 8.70 -2.18 -13.17
CA LEU A 104 8.98 -3.53 -12.67
C LEU A 104 8.77 -4.62 -13.73
N ALA A 105 7.73 -4.51 -14.56
CA ALA A 105 7.41 -5.51 -15.59
C ALA A 105 8.04 -5.22 -16.96
N ALA A 106 8.45 -3.97 -17.21
CA ALA A 106 9.07 -3.53 -18.45
C ALA A 106 10.01 -2.34 -18.17
N PRO A 107 11.33 -2.44 -18.42
CA PRO A 107 12.29 -1.38 -18.10
C PRO A 107 12.00 0.00 -18.72
N THR A 108 11.28 0.02 -19.84
CA THR A 108 10.80 1.24 -20.53
C THR A 108 9.52 1.82 -19.93
N GLY A 109 8.94 1.15 -18.94
CA GLY A 109 7.69 1.54 -18.28
C GLY A 109 7.82 2.79 -17.41
N ASN A 110 6.66 3.29 -16.97
CA ASN A 110 6.58 4.48 -16.13
C ASN A 110 7.34 4.25 -14.80
N LYS A 111 8.34 5.11 -14.53
CA LYS A 111 9.21 5.08 -13.35
C LYS A 111 8.62 5.82 -12.15
N VAL A 112 7.43 6.40 -12.29
CA VAL A 112 6.68 7.04 -11.19
C VAL A 112 5.86 5.99 -10.44
N VAL A 113 5.77 6.16 -9.12
CA VAL A 113 4.91 5.33 -8.26
C VAL A 113 3.46 5.36 -8.77
N ASN A 114 2.90 4.18 -9.00
CA ASN A 114 1.50 4.02 -9.33
C ASN A 114 0.70 3.91 -8.01
N LYS A 115 -0.12 4.93 -7.70
CA LYS A 115 -0.84 5.00 -6.40
C LYS A 115 -1.74 3.77 -6.14
N PRO A 116 -2.55 3.28 -7.10
CA PRO A 116 -3.33 2.05 -6.91
C PRO A 116 -2.49 0.79 -6.64
N LEU A 117 -1.35 0.64 -7.31
CA LEU A 117 -0.41 -0.46 -7.05
C LEU A 117 0.23 -0.33 -5.66
N PHE A 118 0.60 0.90 -5.27
CA PHE A 118 1.14 1.20 -3.96
C PHE A 118 0.18 0.77 -2.85
N GLU A 119 -1.08 1.22 -2.88
CA GLU A 119 -2.05 0.90 -1.83
C GLU A 119 -2.34 -0.60 -1.77
N ALA A 120 -2.49 -1.28 -2.92
CA ALA A 120 -2.77 -2.72 -2.94
C ALA A 120 -1.63 -3.55 -2.32
N ILE A 121 -0.37 -3.27 -2.69
CA ILE A 121 0.79 -4.00 -2.15
C ILE A 121 1.07 -3.62 -0.70
N SER A 122 1.11 -2.32 -0.39
CA SER A 122 1.48 -1.86 0.96
C SER A 122 0.51 -2.35 2.04
N VAL A 123 -0.79 -2.32 1.75
CA VAL A 123 -1.82 -2.80 2.68
C VAL A 123 -1.77 -4.32 2.80
N SER A 124 -1.60 -5.05 1.69
CA SER A 124 -1.54 -6.52 1.72
C SER A 124 -0.28 -7.04 2.44
N PHE A 125 0.83 -6.32 2.37
CA PHE A 125 2.01 -6.61 3.20
C PHE A 125 1.77 -6.24 4.66
N ALA A 126 1.05 -5.15 4.94
CA ALA A 126 0.73 -4.78 6.30
C ALA A 126 -0.24 -5.77 7.00
N SER A 127 -1.10 -6.45 6.23
CA SER A 127 -2.10 -7.39 6.77
C SER A 127 -1.55 -8.78 7.13
N ILE A 128 -0.37 -9.14 6.63
CA ILE A 128 0.29 -10.42 6.97
C ILE A 128 1.27 -10.26 8.13
N ASN A 129 1.51 -11.35 8.85
CA ASN A 129 2.37 -11.35 10.03
C ASN A 129 3.87 -11.33 9.68
N ASN A 130 4.73 -11.12 10.67
CA ASN A 130 6.17 -10.98 10.45
C ASN A 130 6.83 -12.24 9.87
N SER A 131 6.37 -13.44 10.25
CA SER A 131 6.89 -14.69 9.67
C SER A 131 6.53 -14.82 8.20
N GLU A 132 5.31 -14.43 7.81
CA GLU A 132 4.87 -14.44 6.41
C GLU A 132 5.63 -13.41 5.58
N ARG A 133 5.86 -12.21 6.12
CA ARG A 133 6.69 -11.18 5.48
C ARG A 133 8.11 -11.70 5.25
N GLN A 134 8.70 -12.36 6.24
CA GLN A 134 10.04 -12.93 6.10
C GLN A 134 10.08 -13.99 5.00
N ARG A 135 9.09 -14.89 4.95
CA ARG A 135 8.99 -15.90 3.90
C ARG A 135 8.88 -15.28 2.51
N LEU A 136 8.07 -14.24 2.34
CA LEU A 136 8.01 -13.49 1.07
C LEU A 136 9.36 -12.90 0.64
N VAL A 137 10.18 -12.46 1.60
CA VAL A 137 11.53 -11.94 1.32
C VAL A 137 12.49 -13.09 0.95
N GLU A 138 12.36 -14.25 1.58
CA GLU A 138 13.15 -15.45 1.27
C GLU A 138 12.85 -15.95 -0.16
N CYS A 139 11.58 -15.98 -0.57
CA CYS A 139 11.14 -16.36 -1.91
C CYS A 139 11.02 -15.17 -2.88
N LYS A 140 11.72 -14.05 -2.63
CA LYS A 140 11.52 -12.79 -3.36
C LYS A 140 11.68 -12.88 -4.88
N VAL A 141 12.50 -13.79 -5.38
CA VAL A 141 12.72 -13.96 -6.83
C VAL A 141 11.43 -14.43 -7.50
N ASP A 142 10.81 -15.48 -6.97
CA ASP A 142 9.59 -16.07 -7.51
C ASP A 142 8.39 -15.14 -7.33
N PHE A 143 8.29 -14.49 -6.18
CA PHE A 143 7.24 -13.51 -5.93
C PHE A 143 7.36 -12.31 -6.89
N LYS A 144 8.59 -11.83 -7.13
CA LYS A 144 8.85 -10.73 -8.07
C LYS A 144 8.50 -11.11 -9.50
N GLU A 145 8.86 -12.31 -9.96
CA GLU A 145 8.48 -12.78 -11.30
C GLU A 145 6.96 -12.97 -11.43
N SER A 146 6.30 -13.51 -10.41
CA SER A 146 4.84 -13.66 -10.41
C SER A 146 4.12 -12.31 -10.46
N LEU A 147 4.60 -11.30 -9.71
CA LEU A 147 4.05 -9.94 -9.81
C LEU A 147 4.32 -9.31 -11.19
N LYS A 148 5.48 -9.57 -11.82
CA LYS A 148 5.76 -9.09 -13.19
C LYS A 148 4.81 -9.67 -14.22
N LEU A 149 4.44 -10.94 -14.08
CA LEU A 149 3.44 -11.59 -14.92
C LEU A 149 2.06 -10.95 -14.71
N MET A 150 1.66 -10.74 -13.45
CA MET A 150 0.41 -10.06 -13.11
C MET A 150 0.35 -8.63 -13.67
N LEU A 151 1.46 -7.90 -13.67
CA LEU A 151 1.58 -6.55 -14.27
C LEU A 151 1.44 -6.52 -15.80
N LYS A 152 1.31 -7.68 -16.46
CA LYS A 152 0.99 -7.83 -17.88
C LYS A 152 -0.44 -8.33 -18.11
N GLU A 153 -1.14 -8.76 -17.07
CA GLU A 153 -2.52 -9.21 -17.18
C GLU A 153 -3.48 -8.03 -17.36
N THR A 154 -4.27 -8.05 -18.43
CA THR A 154 -5.21 -6.96 -18.78
C THR A 154 -6.12 -6.58 -17.62
N LYS A 155 -6.61 -7.57 -16.85
CA LYS A 155 -7.51 -7.34 -15.71
C LYS A 155 -6.83 -6.50 -14.62
N PHE A 156 -5.60 -6.87 -14.23
CA PHE A 156 -4.83 -6.14 -13.23
C PHE A 156 -4.36 -4.79 -13.74
N VAL A 157 -3.87 -4.73 -14.98
CA VAL A 157 -3.42 -3.47 -15.59
C VAL A 157 -4.56 -2.46 -15.62
N ASN A 158 -5.77 -2.88 -16.01
CA ASN A 158 -6.94 -2.00 -16.00
C ASN A 158 -7.25 -1.49 -14.58
N SER A 159 -7.23 -2.36 -13.57
CA SER A 159 -7.57 -1.99 -12.19
C SER A 159 -6.60 -0.99 -11.54
N ILE A 160 -5.39 -0.85 -12.08
CA ILE A 160 -4.37 0.11 -11.63
C ILE A 160 -4.15 1.31 -12.57
N THR A 161 -4.82 1.37 -13.73
CA THR A 161 -4.64 2.45 -14.73
C THR A 161 -5.92 3.16 -15.16
N ARG A 162 -7.09 2.50 -15.12
CA ARG A 162 -8.35 3.04 -15.63
C ARG A 162 -9.40 3.02 -14.53
N SER A 163 -10.15 4.12 -14.39
CA SER A 163 -11.26 4.24 -13.42
C SER A 163 -10.89 3.72 -12.02
N THR A 164 -9.66 3.98 -11.57
CA THR A 164 -9.03 3.27 -10.44
C THR A 164 -9.71 3.53 -9.09
N ALA A 165 -10.55 4.57 -9.03
CA ALA A 165 -11.39 4.90 -7.88
C ALA A 165 -12.77 4.22 -7.89
N ASN A 166 -13.15 3.46 -8.94
CA ASN A 166 -14.39 2.68 -8.90
C ASN A 166 -14.21 1.43 -8.01
N THR A 167 -15.29 0.96 -7.41
CA THR A 167 -15.27 -0.16 -6.45
C THR A 167 -14.74 -1.44 -7.10
N GLU A 168 -15.13 -1.75 -8.33
CA GLU A 168 -14.66 -2.94 -9.06
C GLU A 168 -13.14 -2.98 -9.22
N SER A 169 -12.50 -1.86 -9.60
CA SER A 169 -11.04 -1.80 -9.74
C SER A 169 -10.36 -1.95 -8.39
N VAL A 170 -10.96 -1.44 -7.31
CA VAL A 170 -10.44 -1.57 -5.94
C VAL A 170 -10.45 -3.03 -5.52
N LEU A 171 -11.62 -3.65 -5.54
CA LEU A 171 -11.78 -5.07 -5.19
C LEU A 171 -10.87 -5.94 -6.04
N THR A 172 -10.78 -5.68 -7.35
CA THR A 172 -9.94 -6.45 -8.27
C THR A 172 -8.46 -6.38 -7.90
N ARG A 173 -7.88 -5.19 -7.72
CA ARG A 173 -6.43 -5.08 -7.45
C ARG A 173 -6.06 -5.67 -6.09
N PHE A 174 -6.90 -5.44 -5.08
CA PHE A 174 -6.65 -5.98 -3.75
C PHE A 174 -6.77 -7.50 -3.73
N LYS A 175 -7.83 -8.05 -4.33
CA LYS A 175 -7.99 -9.50 -4.45
C LYS A 175 -6.78 -10.13 -5.14
N MET A 176 -6.39 -9.62 -6.31
CA MET A 176 -5.28 -10.23 -7.07
C MET A 176 -3.95 -10.17 -6.30
N VAL A 177 -3.64 -9.07 -5.61
CA VAL A 177 -2.42 -8.98 -4.79
C VAL A 177 -2.47 -9.93 -3.59
N ARG A 178 -3.62 -10.04 -2.90
CA ARG A 178 -3.80 -10.98 -1.78
C ARG A 178 -3.66 -12.43 -2.24
N ASP A 179 -4.36 -12.82 -3.31
CA ASP A 179 -4.26 -14.15 -3.91
C ASP A 179 -2.80 -14.47 -4.28
N LEU A 180 -2.03 -13.50 -4.81
CA LEU A 180 -0.64 -13.71 -5.16
C LEU A 180 0.22 -14.02 -3.93
N ILE A 181 0.03 -13.26 -2.84
CA ILE A 181 0.74 -13.46 -1.57
C ILE A 181 0.39 -14.82 -0.98
N GLU A 182 -0.89 -15.15 -0.90
CA GLU A 182 -1.38 -16.44 -0.38
C GLU A 182 -0.79 -17.61 -1.17
N ASN A 183 -0.85 -17.55 -2.50
CA ASN A 183 -0.29 -18.61 -3.35
C ASN A 183 1.22 -18.79 -3.14
N GLN A 184 1.96 -17.71 -2.90
CA GLN A 184 3.39 -17.81 -2.65
C GLN A 184 3.66 -18.44 -1.27
N LEU A 185 2.92 -18.02 -0.24
CA LEU A 185 3.08 -18.55 1.12
C LEU A 185 2.65 -20.02 1.26
N VAL A 186 1.79 -20.52 0.38
CA VAL A 186 1.40 -21.94 0.35
C VAL A 186 2.44 -22.80 -0.40
N LYS A 187 3.05 -22.29 -1.47
CA LYS A 187 4.02 -23.04 -2.28
C LYS A 187 5.26 -23.48 -1.49
N ASP A 188 5.72 -22.68 -0.54
CA ASP A 188 6.89 -22.99 0.27
C ASP A 188 6.62 -24.00 1.41
N LEU A 189 5.39 -24.56 1.50
CA LEU A 189 5.05 -25.66 2.43
C LEU A 189 5.16 -27.05 1.78
N VAL A 190 5.54 -27.12 0.50
CA VAL A 190 5.68 -28.34 -0.31
C VAL A 190 7.11 -28.48 -0.81
#